data_AF-A0A0G1FQX6-F1
#
_entry.id   AF-A0A0G1FQX6-F1
#
_cell.length_a   1.000
_cell.length_b   1.000
_cell.length_c   1.000
_cell.angle_alpha   90.00
_cell.angle_beta   90.00
_cell.angle_gamma   90.00
#
_symmetry.space_group_name_H-M   'P 1'
#
loop_
_entity.id
_entity.type
_entity.pdbx_description
1 polymer ?
#
loop_
_entity_poly.entity_id
_entity_poly.type
_entity_poly.pdbx_seq_one_letter_code
_entity_poly.pdbx_strand_id
1 'polypeptide(L)'
;MLITILKFLPFILFMLVFLFGGHYFLYRSFVGLFGINDNTIKNVIFIVLFALSVGIFLSMAIAHISQSWPARLFYIITASWLGIAMNLLLAALAIRLFIWLIKLTGANFNIPLFTVLIFLAALVFSAYGFWSAFHPQIKNINISIKNLPREWQGKTIVQLTAWTAI
;
A
#
# COMPACT_ATOMS: atom_id res chain seq x y z
N MET A 1 -5.33 9.37 31.73
CA MET A 1 -4.65 9.84 30.49
C MET A 1 -3.36 9.07 30.22
N LEU A 2 -2.36 9.05 31.13
CA LEU A 2 -1.08 8.34 30.93
C LEU A 2 -1.25 6.82 30.69
N ILE A 3 -2.06 6.14 31.51
CA ILE A 3 -2.36 4.70 31.37
C ILE A 3 -3.02 4.39 30.02
N THR A 4 -3.85 5.31 29.50
CA THR A 4 -4.48 5.16 28.19
C THR A 4 -3.45 5.25 27.06
N ILE A 5 -2.53 6.23 27.12
CA ILE A 5 -1.46 6.41 26.13
C ILE A 5 -0.53 5.19 26.10
N LEU A 6 -0.16 4.65 27.27
CA LEU A 6 0.71 3.48 27.37
C LEU A 6 0.10 2.22 26.71
N LYS A 7 -1.23 2.09 26.67
CA LYS A 7 -1.90 0.99 25.95
C LYS A 7 -1.78 1.09 24.43
N PHE A 8 -1.71 2.31 23.88
CA PHE A 8 -1.55 2.54 22.44
C PHE A 8 -0.09 2.56 21.98
N LEU A 9 0.86 2.75 22.91
CA LEU A 9 2.29 2.83 22.59
C LEU A 9 2.80 1.60 21.79
N PRO A 10 2.48 0.34 22.14
CA PRO A 10 2.95 -0.81 21.37
C PRO A 10 2.43 -0.81 19.93
N PHE A 11 1.18 -0.41 19.74
CA PHE A 11 0.56 -0.30 18.41
C PHE A 11 1.26 0.76 17.56
N ILE A 12 1.53 1.94 18.13
CA ILE A 12 2.24 3.03 17.44
C ILE A 12 3.66 2.57 17.06
N LEU A 13 4.40 1.97 18.00
CA LEU A 13 5.75 1.47 17.72
C LEU A 13 5.74 0.40 16.63
N PHE A 14 4.78 -0.53 16.66
CA PHE A 14 4.61 -1.53 15.62
C PHE A 14 4.37 -0.88 14.25
N MET A 15 3.46 0.10 14.15
CA MET A 15 3.21 0.81 12.89
C MET A 15 4.45 1.56 12.39
N LEU A 16 5.21 2.21 13.27
CA LEU A 16 6.44 2.91 12.90
C LEU A 16 7.51 1.94 12.39
N VAL A 17 7.73 0.83 13.10
CA VAL A 17 8.67 -0.22 12.67
C VAL A 17 8.23 -0.83 11.35
N PHE A 18 6.94 -1.12 11.17
CA PHE A 18 6.41 -1.64 9.93
C PHE A 18 6.61 -0.66 8.78
N LEU A 19 6.30 0.62 8.98
CA LEU A 19 6.41 1.64 7.95
C LEU A 19 7.87 1.90 7.55
N PHE A 20 8.72 2.25 8.52
CA PHE A 20 10.14 2.53 8.24
C PHE A 20 10.91 1.28 7.87
N GLY A 21 10.64 0.16 8.54
CA GLY A 21 11.23 -1.14 8.22
C GLY A 21 10.84 -1.64 6.84
N GLY A 22 9.58 -1.44 6.42
CA GLY A 22 9.10 -1.76 5.08
C GLY A 22 9.82 -0.94 4.00
N HIS A 23 9.95 0.37 4.19
CA HIS A 23 10.69 1.23 3.25
C HIS A 23 12.19 0.92 3.22
N TYR A 24 12.79 0.62 4.37
CA TYR A 24 14.18 0.18 4.43
C TYR A 24 14.39 -1.19 3.75
N PHE A 25 13.45 -2.12 3.91
CA PHE A 25 13.47 -3.42 3.24
C PHE A 25 13.31 -3.26 1.71
N LEU A 26 12.44 -2.35 1.26
CA LEU A 26 12.34 -1.97 -0.16
C LEU A 26 13.65 -1.41 -0.68
N TYR A 27 14.27 -0.46 0.04
CA TYR A 27 15.59 0.07 -0.31
C TYR A 27 16.63 -1.05 -0.49
N ARG A 28 16.75 -1.94 0.52
CA ARG A 28 17.69 -3.08 0.48
C ARG A 28 17.37 -4.05 -0.67
N SER A 29 16.10 -4.20 -1.02
CA SER A 29 15.67 -5.08 -2.11
C SER A 29 15.94 -4.47 -3.48
N PHE A 30 15.67 -3.18 -3.70
CA PHE A 30 16.03 -2.52 -4.94
C PHE A 30 17.55 -2.53 -5.18
N VAL A 31 18.34 -2.10 -4.19
CA VAL A 31 19.80 -2.07 -4.32
C VAL A 31 20.37 -3.48 -4.55
N GLY A 32 19.88 -4.48 -3.81
CA GLY A 32 20.40 -5.84 -3.89
C GLY A 32 19.96 -6.61 -5.16
N LEU A 33 18.68 -6.53 -5.53
CA LEU A 33 18.14 -7.32 -6.66
C LEU A 33 18.55 -6.75 -8.02
N PHE A 34 18.70 -5.42 -8.14
CA PHE A 34 19.15 -4.77 -9.37
C PHE A 34 20.68 -4.60 -9.44
N GLY A 35 21.43 -5.06 -8.43
CA GLY A 35 22.90 -4.99 -8.43
C GLY A 35 23.45 -3.56 -8.47
N ILE A 36 22.77 -2.61 -7.83
CA ILE A 36 23.15 -1.20 -7.86
C ILE A 36 24.43 -1.03 -7.02
N ASN A 37 25.54 -0.71 -7.66
CA ASN A 37 26.83 -0.54 -6.99
C ASN A 37 27.17 0.91 -6.67
N ASP A 38 26.68 1.86 -7.47
CA ASP A 38 26.93 3.29 -7.32
C ASP A 38 26.35 3.84 -6.00
N ASN A 39 27.20 4.49 -5.20
CA ASN A 39 26.81 5.04 -3.89
C ASN A 39 25.89 6.27 -4.00
N THR A 40 26.02 7.05 -5.06
CA THR A 40 25.12 8.19 -5.34
C THR A 40 23.71 7.66 -5.59
N ILE A 41 23.57 6.63 -6.43
CA ILE A 41 22.25 6.04 -6.73
C ILE A 41 21.64 5.41 -5.46
N LYS A 42 22.43 4.69 -4.66
CA LYS A 42 21.96 4.14 -3.36
C LYS A 42 21.44 5.24 -2.44
N ASN A 43 22.18 6.33 -2.28
CA ASN A 43 21.80 7.44 -1.43
C ASN A 43 20.53 8.13 -1.92
N VAL A 44 20.39 8.32 -3.25
CA VAL A 44 19.18 8.89 -3.85
C VAL A 44 17.97 7.99 -3.55
N ILE A 45 18.06 6.68 -3.77
CA ILE A 45 16.95 5.75 -3.49
C ILE A 45 16.60 5.78 -2.00
N PHE A 46 17.59 5.78 -1.11
CA PHE A 46 17.36 5.84 0.33
C PHE A 46 16.65 7.14 0.73
N ILE A 47 17.14 8.29 0.29
CA ILE A 47 16.57 9.61 0.59
C ILE A 47 15.13 9.70 0.06
N VAL A 48 14.87 9.25 -1.17
CA VAL A 48 13.54 9.27 -1.77
C VAL A 48 12.57 8.40 -0.98
N LEU A 49 12.93 7.14 -0.68
CA LEU A 49 12.05 6.23 0.09
C LEU A 49 11.81 6.72 1.52
N PHE A 50 12.83 7.31 2.15
CA PHE A 50 12.70 7.89 3.48
C PHE A 50 11.80 9.13 3.47
N ALA A 51 12.00 10.04 2.51
CA ALA A 51 11.16 11.23 2.34
C ALA A 51 9.70 10.86 2.09
N LEU A 52 9.45 9.81 1.29
CA LEU A 52 8.10 9.28 1.06
C LEU A 52 7.48 8.69 2.33
N SER A 53 8.26 8.02 3.18
CA SER A 53 7.80 7.52 4.49
C SER A 53 7.37 8.66 5.40
N VAL A 54 8.18 9.71 5.50
CA VAL A 54 7.90 10.89 6.33
C VAL A 54 6.74 11.70 5.75
N GLY A 55 6.64 11.78 4.41
CA GLY A 55 5.57 12.44 3.69
C GLY A 55 4.18 11.93 4.08
N ILE A 56 4.05 10.65 4.41
CA ILE A 56 2.78 10.06 4.87
C ILE A 56 2.30 10.75 6.16
N PHE A 57 3.16 10.93 7.17
CA PHE A 57 2.80 11.64 8.40
C PHE A 57 2.52 13.12 8.17
N LEU A 58 3.37 13.78 7.37
CA LEU A 58 3.17 15.19 7.02
C LEU A 58 1.82 15.40 6.35
N SER A 59 1.43 14.51 5.44
CA SER A 59 0.17 14.62 4.72
C SER A 59 -1.05 14.46 5.64
N MET A 60 -0.98 13.55 6.61
CA MET A 60 -2.02 13.41 7.63
C MET A 60 -2.14 14.66 8.50
N ALA A 61 -1.02 15.20 9.00
CA ALA A 61 -1.02 16.41 9.81
C ALA A 61 -1.60 17.61 9.05
N ILE A 62 -1.20 17.79 7.79
CA ILE A 62 -1.69 18.88 6.94
C ILE A 62 -3.19 18.70 6.63
N ALA A 63 -3.64 17.48 6.32
CA ALA A 63 -5.05 17.19 6.02
C ALA A 63 -5.99 17.46 7.20
N HIS A 64 -5.50 17.42 8.44
CA HIS A 64 -6.27 17.80 9.63
C HIS A 64 -6.45 19.32 9.77
N ILE A 65 -5.52 20.12 9.24
CA ILE A 65 -5.47 21.57 9.47
C ILE A 65 -5.94 22.36 8.24
N SER A 66 -5.79 21.80 7.03
CA SER A 66 -6.12 22.45 5.78
C SER A 66 -6.93 21.55 4.84
N GLN A 67 -8.06 22.07 4.35
CA GLN A 67 -8.88 21.46 3.29
C GLN A 67 -8.57 22.06 1.90
N SER A 68 -7.45 22.76 1.77
CA SER A 68 -7.04 23.37 0.51
C SER A 68 -6.75 22.30 -0.56
N TRP A 69 -6.94 22.66 -1.84
CA TRP A 69 -6.65 21.75 -2.95
C TRP A 69 -5.21 21.21 -2.92
N PRO A 70 -4.15 22.00 -2.63
CA PRO A 70 -2.79 21.48 -2.51
C PRO A 70 -2.62 20.44 -1.39
N ALA A 71 -3.24 20.67 -0.22
CA ALA A 71 -3.22 19.72 0.89
C ALA A 71 -3.87 18.39 0.51
N ARG A 72 -5.01 18.45 -0.20
CA ARG A 72 -5.71 17.26 -0.70
C ARG A 72 -4.88 16.51 -1.73
N LEU A 73 -4.24 17.21 -2.65
CA LEU A 73 -3.37 16.59 -3.67
C LEU A 73 -2.17 15.91 -3.02
N PHE A 74 -1.52 16.57 -2.07
CA PHE A 74 -0.40 15.98 -1.33
C PHE A 74 -0.83 14.70 -0.61
N TYR A 75 -1.98 14.72 0.07
CA TYR A 75 -2.56 13.53 0.69
C TYR A 75 -2.85 12.40 -0.31
N ILE A 76 -3.45 12.71 -1.47
CA ILE A 76 -3.70 11.68 -2.50
C ILE A 76 -2.38 11.07 -2.98
N ILE A 77 -1.35 11.87 -3.23
CA ILE A 77 -0.04 11.38 -3.69
C ILE A 77 0.61 10.48 -2.64
N THR A 78 0.68 10.90 -1.38
CA THR A 78 1.31 10.13 -0.30
C THR A 78 0.53 8.87 0.05
N ALA A 79 -0.81 8.93 0.05
CA ALA A 79 -1.67 7.77 0.27
C ALA A 79 -1.55 6.76 -0.89
N SER A 80 -1.49 7.25 -2.13
CA SER A 80 -1.29 6.38 -3.31
C SER A 80 0.07 5.71 -3.28
N TRP A 81 1.12 6.46 -2.88
CA TRP A 81 2.44 5.89 -2.66
C TRP A 81 2.41 4.75 -1.65
N LEU A 82 1.70 4.90 -0.52
CA LEU A 82 1.61 3.83 0.49
C LEU A 82 1.03 2.54 -0.10
N GLY A 83 0.00 2.64 -0.95
CA GLY A 83 -0.56 1.49 -1.67
C GLY A 83 0.43 0.85 -2.65
N ILE A 84 1.13 1.67 -3.44
CA ILE A 84 2.19 1.20 -4.36
C ILE A 84 3.30 0.51 -3.56
N ALA A 85 3.77 1.12 -2.48
CA ALA A 85 4.81 0.59 -1.61
C ALA A 85 4.43 -0.77 -1.02
N MET A 86 3.16 -0.98 -0.66
CA MET A 86 2.67 -2.28 -0.18
C MET A 86 2.79 -3.37 -1.26
N ASN A 87 2.36 -3.09 -2.49
CA ASN A 87 2.49 -4.04 -3.61
C ASN A 87 3.96 -4.32 -3.94
N LEU A 88 4.81 -3.29 -3.94
CA LEU A 88 6.26 -3.45 -4.12
C LEU A 88 6.89 -4.26 -2.98
N LEU A 89 6.43 -4.10 -1.74
CA LEU A 89 6.92 -4.85 -0.57
C LEU A 89 6.57 -6.33 -0.71
N LEU A 90 5.32 -6.64 -1.09
CA LEU A 90 4.87 -8.00 -1.36
C LEU A 90 5.66 -8.64 -2.51
N ALA A 91 5.89 -7.88 -3.60
CA ALA A 91 6.74 -8.32 -4.70
C ALA A 91 8.17 -8.62 -4.25
N ALA A 92 8.80 -7.73 -3.48
CA ALA A 92 10.15 -7.92 -2.95
C ALA A 92 10.24 -9.14 -2.02
N LEU A 93 9.23 -9.36 -1.16
CA LEU A 93 9.14 -10.54 -0.31
C LEU A 93 8.98 -11.82 -1.13
N ALA A 94 8.10 -11.81 -2.13
CA ALA A 94 7.88 -12.95 -3.02
C ALA A 94 9.15 -13.32 -3.81
N ILE A 95 9.86 -12.33 -4.36
CA ILE A 95 11.13 -12.56 -5.07
C ILE A 95 12.18 -13.14 -4.12
N ARG A 96 12.34 -12.58 -2.91
CA ARG A 96 13.33 -13.10 -1.96
C ARG A 96 13.01 -14.50 -1.47
N LEU A 97 11.73 -14.79 -1.21
CA LEU A 97 11.27 -16.14 -0.86
C LEU A 97 11.56 -17.11 -2.01
N PHE A 98 11.27 -16.71 -3.24
CA PHE A 98 11.53 -17.53 -4.42
C PHE A 98 13.02 -17.81 -4.64
N ILE A 99 13.88 -16.80 -4.51
CA ILE A 99 15.35 -16.97 -4.55
C ILE A 99 15.82 -17.93 -3.47
N TRP A 100 15.29 -17.81 -2.25
CA TRP A 100 15.62 -18.71 -1.15
C TRP A 100 15.22 -20.15 -1.47
N LEU A 101 14.02 -20.39 -2.01
CA LEU A 101 13.55 -21.72 -2.43
C LEU A 101 14.39 -22.32 -3.57
N ILE A 102 14.72 -21.54 -4.60
CA ILE A 102 15.55 -22.03 -5.72
C ILE A 102 16.92 -22.48 -5.24
N LYS A 103 17.53 -21.73 -4.31
CA LYS A 103 18.83 -22.11 -3.73
C LYS A 103 18.82 -23.47 -3.04
N LEU A 104 17.68 -23.92 -2.52
CA LEU A 104 17.53 -25.26 -1.94
C LEU A 104 17.52 -26.37 -3.00
N THR A 105 17.06 -26.06 -4.21
CA THR A 105 16.94 -27.03 -5.32
C THR A 105 18.15 -27.08 -6.24
N GLY A 106 19.04 -26.08 -6.18
CA GLY A 106 20.19 -25.96 -7.08
C GLY A 106 19.84 -25.63 -8.54
N ALA A 107 18.58 -25.26 -8.82
CA ALA A 107 18.13 -24.92 -10.16
C ALA A 107 18.74 -23.60 -10.66
N ASN A 108 19.12 -23.56 -11.93
CA ASN A 108 19.54 -22.34 -12.59
C ASN A 108 18.32 -21.56 -13.08
N PHE A 109 18.13 -20.34 -12.59
CA PHE A 109 17.02 -19.48 -12.96
C PHE A 109 17.51 -18.07 -13.29
N ASN A 110 16.89 -17.42 -14.28
CA ASN A 110 17.19 -16.04 -14.62
C ASN A 110 16.53 -15.08 -13.61
N ILE A 111 17.20 -14.88 -12.47
CA ILE A 111 16.73 -14.02 -11.37
C ILE A 111 16.52 -12.56 -11.82
N PRO A 112 17.40 -11.94 -12.64
CA PRO A 112 17.17 -10.58 -13.13
C PRO A 112 15.85 -10.43 -13.90
N LEU A 113 15.57 -11.31 -14.87
CA LEU A 113 14.33 -11.25 -15.65
C LEU A 113 13.10 -11.43 -14.75
N PHE A 114 13.14 -12.40 -13.84
CA PHE A 114 12.06 -12.65 -12.88
C PHE A 114 11.77 -11.42 -12.00
N THR A 115 12.82 -10.80 -11.49
CA THR A 115 12.74 -9.60 -10.65
C THR A 115 12.03 -8.47 -11.39
N VAL A 116 12.43 -8.21 -12.64
CA VAL A 116 11.81 -7.19 -13.48
C VAL A 116 10.33 -7.49 -13.72
N LEU A 117 9.99 -8.73 -14.09
CA LEU A 117 8.60 -9.12 -14.36
C LEU A 117 7.70 -8.97 -13.13
N ILE A 118 8.16 -9.40 -11.95
CA ILE A 118 7.37 -9.33 -10.72
C ILE A 118 7.18 -7.88 -10.24
N PHE A 119 8.22 -7.04 -10.30
CA PHE A 119 8.06 -5.62 -9.97
C PHE A 119 7.18 -4.89 -11.00
N LEU A 120 7.31 -5.20 -12.29
CA LEU A 120 6.44 -4.63 -13.32
C LEU A 120 4.98 -5.03 -13.08
N ALA A 121 4.71 -6.30 -12.75
CA ALA A 121 3.39 -6.76 -12.39
C ALA A 121 2.83 -6.01 -11.17
N ALA A 122 3.65 -5.77 -10.14
CA ALA A 122 3.25 -4.98 -8.97
C ALA A 122 2.89 -3.53 -9.31
N LEU A 123 3.61 -2.90 -10.24
CA LEU A 123 3.31 -1.56 -10.72
C LEU A 123 2.01 -1.53 -11.54
N VAL A 124 1.82 -2.49 -12.45
CA VAL A 124 0.58 -2.62 -13.24
C VAL A 124 -0.62 -2.86 -12.32
N PHE A 125 -0.48 -3.74 -11.34
CA PHE A 125 -1.53 -4.00 -10.35
C PHE A 125 -1.85 -2.76 -9.50
N SER A 126 -0.82 -1.99 -9.13
CA SER A 126 -1.03 -0.72 -8.41
C SER A 126 -1.77 0.32 -9.25
N ALA A 127 -1.42 0.45 -10.54
CA ALA A 127 -2.11 1.34 -11.47
C ALA A 127 -3.58 0.93 -11.68
N TYR A 128 -3.84 -0.38 -11.81
CA TYR A 128 -5.19 -0.92 -11.88
C TYR A 128 -5.98 -0.64 -10.58
N GLY A 129 -5.37 -0.86 -9.41
CA GLY A 129 -5.99 -0.58 -8.12
C GLY A 129 -6.34 0.90 -7.95
N PHE A 130 -5.44 1.80 -8.34
CA PHE A 130 -5.69 3.24 -8.36
C PHE A 130 -6.88 3.57 -9.29
N TRP A 131 -6.88 3.09 -10.53
CA TRP A 131 -7.99 3.30 -11.47
C TRP A 131 -9.33 2.80 -10.92
N SER A 132 -9.34 1.57 -10.39
CA SER A 132 -10.53 0.94 -9.82
C SER A 132 -11.09 1.72 -8.63
N ALA A 133 -10.24 2.35 -7.82
CA ALA A 133 -10.68 3.17 -6.68
C ALA A 133 -11.42 4.45 -7.13
N PHE A 134 -11.04 5.02 -8.29
CA PHE A 134 -11.72 6.18 -8.87
C PHE A 134 -12.91 5.84 -9.77
N HIS A 135 -13.15 4.55 -10.06
CA HIS A 135 -14.29 4.08 -10.85
C HIS A 135 -15.12 3.03 -10.09
N PRO A 136 -15.80 3.41 -8.99
CA PRO A 136 -16.64 2.49 -8.24
C PRO A 136 -17.76 1.91 -9.11
N GLN A 137 -17.91 0.58 -9.08
CA GLN A 137 -19.00 -0.10 -9.77
C GLN A 137 -20.27 -0.03 -8.90
N ILE A 138 -21.34 0.58 -9.42
CA ILE A 138 -22.63 0.64 -8.73
C ILE A 138 -23.37 -0.67 -8.98
N LYS A 139 -23.61 -1.45 -7.92
CA LYS A 139 -24.36 -2.71 -7.99
C LYS A 139 -25.72 -2.55 -7.33
N ASN A 140 -26.78 -2.66 -8.14
CA ASN A 140 -28.15 -2.72 -7.63
C ASN A 140 -28.48 -4.17 -7.26
N ILE A 141 -28.84 -4.40 -6.00
CA ILE A 141 -29.22 -5.72 -5.49
C ILE A 141 -30.66 -5.62 -4.97
N ASN A 142 -31.58 -6.34 -5.61
CA ASN A 142 -32.95 -6.45 -5.14
C ASN A 142 -33.02 -7.53 -4.06
N ILE A 143 -33.20 -7.12 -2.81
CA ILE A 143 -33.32 -8.03 -1.67
C ILE A 143 -34.79 -8.14 -1.29
N SER A 144 -35.35 -9.35 -1.34
CA SER A 144 -36.72 -9.61 -0.87
C SER A 144 -36.71 -9.84 0.64
N ILE A 145 -37.17 -8.86 1.41
CA ILE A 145 -37.28 -8.95 2.87
C ILE A 145 -38.68 -9.43 3.23
N LYS A 146 -38.78 -10.56 3.92
CA LYS A 146 -40.05 -11.08 4.43
C LYS A 146 -40.58 -10.17 5.54
N ASN A 147 -41.88 -9.87 5.52
CA ASN A 147 -42.55 -8.97 6.48
C ASN A 147 -42.03 -7.52 6.47
N LEU A 148 -41.64 -6.98 5.31
CA LEU A 148 -41.21 -5.59 5.20
C LEU A 148 -42.38 -4.64 5.54
N PRO A 149 -42.23 -3.74 6.53
CA PRO A 149 -43.27 -2.77 6.89
C PRO A 149 -43.70 -1.94 5.67
N ARG A 150 -44.99 -1.59 5.60
CA ARG A 150 -45.56 -0.87 4.44
C ARG A 150 -44.80 0.40 4.08
N GLU A 151 -44.27 1.11 5.07
CA GLU A 151 -43.50 2.36 4.91
C GLU A 151 -42.21 2.19 4.10
N TRP A 152 -41.64 0.98 4.10
CA TRP A 152 -40.38 0.66 3.45
C TRP A 152 -40.55 -0.04 2.09
N GLN A 153 -41.79 -0.36 1.70
CA GLN A 153 -42.06 -1.00 0.41
C GLN A 153 -41.78 -0.03 -0.75
N GLY A 154 -41.03 -0.51 -1.75
CA GLY A 154 -40.64 0.29 -2.92
C GLY A 154 -39.54 1.33 -2.64
N LYS A 155 -38.90 1.31 -1.46
CA LYS A 155 -37.76 2.17 -1.14
C LYS A 155 -36.45 1.53 -1.62
N THR A 156 -35.55 2.35 -2.15
CA THR A 156 -34.16 1.98 -2.47
C THR A 156 -33.26 2.43 -1.35
N ILE A 157 -32.53 1.49 -0.74
CA ILE A 157 -31.51 1.80 0.26
C ILE A 157 -30.17 1.96 -0.45
N VAL A 158 -29.51 3.09 -0.25
CA VAL A 158 -28.15 3.33 -0.75
C VAL A 158 -27.17 2.96 0.36
N GLN A 159 -26.46 1.85 0.18
CA GLN A 159 -25.36 1.48 1.07
C GLN A 159 -24.03 1.95 0.50
N LEU A 160 -23.44 2.97 1.14
CA LEU A 160 -22.08 3.42 0.85
C LEU A 160 -21.11 2.61 1.73
N THR A 161 -20.78 1.40 1.29
CA THR A 161 -19.68 0.63 1.90
C THR A 161 -18.52 0.56 0.92
N ALA A 162 -17.35 1.04 1.37
CA ALA A 162 -16.09 0.76 0.69
C ALA A 162 -15.84 -0.77 0.73
N TRP A 163 -16.01 -1.44 -0.40
CA TRP A 163 -15.81 -2.89 -0.51
C TRP A 163 -14.30 -3.20 -0.56
N THR A 164 -13.75 -3.79 0.49
CA THR A 164 -12.60 -4.70 0.40
C THR A 164 -13.06 -6.06 0.91
N ALA A 165 -13.51 -6.91 0.00
CA ALA A 165 -13.77 -8.32 0.30
C ALA A 165 -12.56 -9.14 -0.18
N ILE A 166 -12.04 -9.91 0.78
CA ILE A 166 -11.17 -11.07 0.62
C ILE A 166 -11.86 -12.10 -0.28
#